data_AF-A0A661SNV6-F1
#
_entry.id   AF-A0A661SNV6-F1
#
_cell.length_a   1.000
_cell.length_b   1.000
_cell.length_c   1.000
_cell.angle_alpha   90.00
_cell.angle_beta   90.00
_cell.angle_gamma   90.00
#
_symmetry.space_group_name_H-M   'P 1'
#
loop_
_entity.id
_entity.type
_entity.pdbx_description
1 polymer ?
#
loop_
_entity_poly.entity_id
_entity_poly.type
_entity_poly.pdbx_seq_one_letter_code
_entity_poly.pdbx_strand_id
1 'polypeptide(L)'
;MRIIILGGGPCGLGAAWRLTEMGHEDWILCEKKDCWGGLSASFQDKEGFWWDLGGHVLFSHYAYFDQVMDALLGKEDGWVFHEREAWIRMQDRFIPYPLQNNIHHLPKEIYWECLQGILDIQKDFPGKKPAHFGEWIEATFGEGLAKWFLRPYNYKVWAQPLEQMDWSWVGDRVAPVDVRRILENAIFEKSDISWGPNAMFRFPLHGATGNIWRILAERLPHDKMLVNRELTDLSPHTRKLSFADGT
;
A
#
# COMPACT_ATOMS: atom_id res chain seq x y z
N MET A 1 -24.58 13.72 20.12
CA MET A 1 -24.05 12.38 20.42
C MET A 1 -22.55 12.51 20.56
N ARG A 2 -21.97 12.10 21.70
CA ARG A 2 -20.53 12.17 21.88
C ARG A 2 -19.82 11.09 21.06
N ILE A 3 -18.77 11.49 20.33
CA ILE A 3 -17.92 10.59 19.55
C ILE A 3 -16.50 10.67 20.08
N ILE A 4 -15.88 9.53 20.38
CA ILE A 4 -14.47 9.46 20.73
C ILE A 4 -13.74 8.68 19.66
N ILE A 5 -12.68 9.29 19.11
CA ILE A 5 -11.81 8.70 18.10
C ILE A 5 -10.51 8.29 18.79
N LEU A 6 -10.12 7.03 18.63
CA LEU A 6 -8.88 6.49 19.18
C LEU A 6 -7.90 6.24 18.03
N GLY A 7 -6.79 6.98 18.02
CA GLY A 7 -5.75 6.92 17.00
C GLY A 7 -5.75 8.12 16.06
N GLY A 8 -4.60 8.78 15.94
CA GLY A 8 -4.29 9.93 15.11
C GLY A 8 -3.65 9.58 13.76
N GLY A 9 -3.92 8.39 13.23
CA GLY A 9 -3.55 7.99 11.87
C GLY A 9 -4.56 8.46 10.81
N PRO A 10 -4.36 8.11 9.52
CA PRO A 10 -5.23 8.53 8.42
C PRO A 10 -6.72 8.27 8.65
N CYS A 11 -7.07 7.12 9.24
CA CYS A 11 -8.46 6.76 9.54
C CYS A 11 -9.10 7.70 10.58
N GLY A 12 -8.42 7.90 11.71
CA GLY A 12 -8.93 8.77 12.78
C GLY A 12 -8.96 10.24 12.40
N LEU A 13 -7.92 10.72 11.72
CA LEU A 13 -7.88 12.08 11.19
C LEU A 13 -8.97 12.30 10.12
N GLY A 14 -9.21 11.33 9.25
CA GLY A 14 -10.30 11.38 8.27
C GLY A 14 -11.69 11.43 8.94
N ALA A 15 -11.89 10.67 10.01
CA ALA A 15 -13.12 10.74 10.80
C ALA A 15 -13.31 12.12 11.45
N ALA A 16 -12.27 12.65 12.12
CA ALA A 16 -12.31 13.99 12.73
C ALA A 16 -12.56 15.10 11.71
N TRP A 17 -11.90 15.02 10.56
CA TRP A 17 -12.10 15.91 9.42
C TRP A 17 -13.56 15.90 8.97
N ARG A 18 -14.13 14.72 8.74
CA ARG A 18 -15.52 14.61 8.28
C ARG A 18 -16.53 15.09 9.32
N LEU A 19 -16.31 14.83 10.61
CA LEU A 19 -17.15 15.36 11.68
C LEU A 19 -17.13 16.89 11.70
N THR A 20 -15.96 17.48 11.50
CA THR A 20 -15.78 18.94 11.42
C THR A 20 -16.52 19.51 10.22
N GLU A 21 -16.38 18.92 9.04
CA GLU A 21 -17.12 19.35 7.83
C GLU A 21 -18.64 19.29 8.01
N MET A 22 -19.13 18.31 8.76
CA MET A 22 -20.56 18.13 9.05
C MET A 22 -21.08 19.07 10.16
N GLY A 23 -20.21 19.89 10.77
CA GLY A 23 -20.57 20.75 11.89
C GLY A 23 -20.91 19.98 13.17
N HIS A 24 -20.44 18.74 13.31
CA HIS A 24 -20.63 17.97 14.54
C HIS A 24 -19.63 18.46 15.59
N GLU A 25 -20.11 18.93 16.74
CA GLU A 25 -19.26 19.58 17.75
C GLU A 25 -18.79 18.65 18.88
N ASP A 26 -19.57 17.64 19.24
CA ASP A 26 -19.31 16.76 20.40
C ASP A 26 -18.46 15.56 19.99
N TRP A 27 -17.19 15.83 19.67
CA TRP A 27 -16.19 14.80 19.40
C TRP A 27 -14.82 15.16 19.98
N ILE A 28 -14.01 14.13 20.21
CA ILE A 28 -12.60 14.24 20.62
C ILE A 28 -11.79 13.13 19.97
N LEU A 29 -10.54 13.44 19.60
CA LEU A 29 -9.58 12.48 19.07
C LEU A 29 -8.41 12.35 20.04
N CYS A 30 -8.08 11.11 20.40
CA CYS A 30 -6.98 10.78 21.30
C CYS A 30 -5.95 9.90 20.59
N GLU A 31 -4.69 10.32 20.56
CA GLU A 31 -3.53 9.58 20.04
C GLU A 31 -2.55 9.26 21.17
N LYS A 32 -1.99 8.04 21.15
CA LYS A 32 -1.01 7.58 22.14
C LYS A 32 0.33 8.28 21.99
N LYS A 33 0.80 8.46 20.74
CA LYS A 33 2.06 9.14 20.43
C LYS A 33 1.94 10.64 20.61
N ASP A 34 3.09 11.32 20.60
CA ASP A 34 3.24 12.77 20.59
C ASP A 34 3.11 13.38 19.18
N CYS A 35 2.82 12.57 18.17
CA CYS A 35 2.76 12.98 16.77
C CYS A 35 1.56 12.36 16.02
N TRP A 36 1.16 13.04 14.94
CA TRP A 36 0.08 12.65 14.05
C TRP A 36 0.56 11.83 12.86
N GLY A 37 -0.33 11.06 12.25
CA GLY A 37 -0.09 10.31 11.01
C GLY A 37 0.06 8.79 11.19
N GLY A 38 0.22 8.29 12.42
CA GLY A 38 0.27 6.85 12.68
C GLY A 38 1.37 6.13 11.88
N LEU A 39 1.02 5.11 11.09
CA LEU A 39 1.95 4.42 10.19
C LEU A 39 2.32 5.24 8.94
N SER A 40 1.62 6.34 8.67
CA SER A 40 1.91 7.27 7.59
C SER A 40 2.61 8.54 8.10
N ALA A 41 3.16 8.50 9.31
CA ALA A 41 4.02 9.55 9.85
C ALA A 41 5.42 9.50 9.23
N SER A 42 6.10 10.65 9.27
CA SER A 42 7.49 10.79 8.81
C SER A 42 8.33 11.49 9.86
N PHE A 43 9.61 11.13 9.90
CA PHE A 43 10.56 11.60 10.89
C PHE A 43 11.79 12.16 10.19
N GLN A 44 12.30 13.29 10.70
CA GLN A 44 13.56 13.83 10.25
C GLN A 44 14.68 13.34 11.18
N ASP A 45 15.77 12.82 10.63
CA ASP A 45 16.94 12.47 11.43
C ASP A 45 17.81 13.70 11.74
N LYS A 46 18.84 13.50 12.56
CA LYS A 46 19.76 14.55 12.99
C LYS A 46 20.58 15.19 11.85
N GLU A 47 20.69 14.52 10.71
CA GLU A 47 21.42 15.00 9.53
C GLU A 47 20.47 15.71 8.54
N GLY A 48 19.17 15.76 8.84
CA GLY A 48 18.15 16.45 8.04
C GLY A 48 17.44 15.57 7.03
N PHE A 49 17.68 14.25 6.98
CA PHE A 49 16.97 13.35 6.07
C PHE A 49 15.58 13.00 6.59
N TRP A 50 14.61 12.98 5.68
CA TRP A 50 13.24 12.56 5.97
C TRP A 50 13.05 11.07 5.72
N TRP A 51 12.40 10.41 6.67
CA TRP A 51 12.11 8.98 6.66
C TRP A 51 10.62 8.72 6.88
N ASP A 52 9.99 8.03 5.94
CA ASP A 52 8.67 7.44 6.11
C ASP A 52 8.78 6.06 6.79
N LEU A 53 7.70 5.61 7.43
CA LEU A 53 7.58 4.26 7.95
C LEU A 53 7.25 3.27 6.80
N GLY A 54 8.22 3.04 5.93
CA GLY A 54 8.07 2.26 4.69
C GLY A 54 7.83 3.15 3.47
N GLY A 55 7.84 2.55 2.27
CA GLY A 55 7.65 3.27 1.02
C GLY A 55 6.20 3.66 0.79
N HIS A 56 5.87 4.94 0.96
CA HIS A 56 4.54 5.47 0.70
C HIS A 56 4.51 6.24 -0.62
N VAL A 57 3.45 6.02 -1.40
CA VAL A 57 3.14 6.76 -2.62
C VAL A 57 1.65 7.06 -2.65
N LEU A 58 1.26 8.27 -3.05
CA LEU A 58 -0.14 8.67 -3.02
C LEU A 58 -0.80 8.52 -4.38
N PHE A 59 -1.77 7.62 -4.43
CA PHE A 59 -2.74 7.44 -5.52
C PHE A 59 -4.09 7.11 -4.89
N SER A 60 -5.18 7.56 -5.51
CA SER A 60 -6.50 7.58 -4.90
C SER A 60 -7.55 6.96 -5.82
N HIS A 61 -8.57 6.36 -5.21
CA HIS A 61 -9.78 5.88 -5.88
C HIS A 61 -11.00 6.74 -5.53
N TYR A 62 -10.81 7.82 -4.75
CA TYR A 62 -11.89 8.57 -4.14
C TYR A 62 -11.69 10.07 -4.36
N ALA A 63 -12.58 10.68 -5.14
CA ALA A 63 -12.54 12.13 -5.40
C ALA A 63 -12.55 12.97 -4.11
N TYR A 64 -13.26 12.51 -3.07
CA TYR A 64 -13.25 13.18 -1.77
C TYR A 64 -11.86 13.19 -1.13
N PHE A 65 -11.14 12.07 -1.19
CA PHE A 65 -9.77 12.01 -0.66
C PHE A 65 -8.86 12.98 -1.42
N ASP A 66 -8.95 13.01 -2.75
CA ASP A 66 -8.16 13.93 -3.56
C ASP A 66 -8.47 15.40 -3.25
N GLN A 67 -9.74 15.75 -3.05
CA GLN A 67 -10.15 17.10 -2.64
C GLN A 67 -9.56 17.49 -1.28
N VAL A 68 -9.53 16.57 -0.31
CA VAL A 68 -8.90 16.83 0.99
C VAL A 68 -7.39 17.01 0.82
N MET A 69 -6.71 16.15 0.05
CA MET A 69 -5.28 16.29 -0.23
C MET A 69 -4.94 17.64 -0.89
N ASP A 70 -5.76 18.05 -1.87
CA ASP A 70 -5.63 19.34 -2.56
C ASP A 70 -5.91 20.52 -1.62
N ALA A 71 -6.88 20.39 -0.72
CA ALA A 71 -7.15 21.43 0.28
C ALA A 71 -5.95 21.60 1.22
N LEU A 72 -5.31 20.50 1.64
CA LEU A 72 -4.21 20.51 2.60
C LEU A 72 -2.91 21.07 2.02
N LEU A 73 -2.49 20.58 0.85
CA LEU A 73 -1.19 20.89 0.25
C LEU A 73 -1.27 21.74 -1.02
N GLY A 74 -2.46 22.12 -1.46
CA GLY A 74 -2.67 22.70 -2.79
C GLY A 74 -2.76 21.62 -3.87
N LYS A 75 -3.16 22.02 -5.08
CA LYS A 75 -3.30 21.09 -6.22
C LYS A 75 -1.95 20.68 -6.81
N GLU A 76 -1.04 21.64 -6.96
CA GLU A 76 0.25 21.44 -7.62
C GLU A 76 1.42 21.85 -6.73
N ASP A 77 1.34 23.02 -6.07
CA ASP A 77 2.47 23.62 -5.35
C ASP A 77 3.04 22.77 -4.20
N GLY A 78 2.22 21.93 -3.55
CA GLY A 78 2.65 21.06 -2.45
C GLY A 78 3.06 19.65 -2.86
N TRP A 79 3.12 19.35 -4.16
CA TRP A 79 3.32 17.99 -4.67
C TRP A 79 4.44 17.89 -5.69
N VAL A 80 5.08 16.73 -5.71
CA VAL A 80 5.88 16.24 -6.84
C VAL A 80 5.15 15.07 -7.47
N PHE A 81 5.03 15.09 -8.80
CA PHE A 81 4.36 14.04 -9.57
C PHE A 81 5.41 13.12 -10.19
N HIS A 82 5.19 11.82 -10.08
CA HIS A 82 6.12 10.80 -10.54
C HIS A 82 5.43 9.77 -11.42
N GLU A 83 6.12 9.39 -12.49
CA GLU A 83 5.91 8.13 -13.19
C GLU A 83 6.53 7.00 -12.35
N ARG A 84 5.78 5.92 -12.12
CA ARG A 84 6.23 4.82 -11.27
C ARG A 84 7.21 3.92 -11.99
N GLU A 85 8.48 4.10 -11.67
CA GLU A 85 9.57 3.23 -12.09
C GLU A 85 9.86 2.18 -11.00
N ALA A 86 9.49 0.93 -11.24
CA ALA A 86 9.65 -0.17 -10.29
C ALA A 86 10.38 -1.36 -10.91
N TRP A 87 11.34 -1.92 -10.18
CA TRP A 87 12.24 -2.96 -10.66
C TRP A 87 12.34 -4.13 -9.68
N ILE A 88 12.45 -5.33 -10.23
CA ILE A 88 12.75 -6.57 -9.52
C ILE A 88 14.25 -6.82 -9.62
N ARG A 89 14.93 -6.98 -8.48
CA ARG A 89 16.31 -7.46 -8.42
C ARG A 89 16.32 -8.99 -8.37
N MET A 90 16.70 -9.64 -9.48
CA MET A 90 16.74 -11.10 -9.59
C MET A 90 17.83 -11.54 -10.58
N GLN A 91 18.57 -12.61 -10.26
CA GLN A 91 19.61 -13.17 -11.14
C GLN A 91 20.63 -12.13 -11.64
N ASP A 92 21.09 -11.31 -10.70
CA ASP A 92 21.97 -10.17 -10.92
C ASP A 92 21.51 -9.13 -11.96
N ARG A 93 20.20 -9.04 -12.21
CA ARG A 93 19.59 -8.09 -13.15
C ARG A 93 18.54 -7.21 -12.47
N PHE A 94 18.27 -6.06 -13.07
CA PHE A 94 17.08 -5.25 -12.79
C PHE A 94 16.05 -5.54 -13.87
N ILE A 95 14.92 -6.10 -13.47
CA ILE A 95 13.85 -6.50 -14.39
C ILE A 95 12.65 -5.59 -14.14
N PRO A 96 12.08 -4.94 -15.17
CA PRO A 96 10.94 -4.06 -14.95
C PRO A 96 9.76 -4.80 -14.34
N TYR A 97 9.04 -4.14 -13.45
CA TYR A 97 7.72 -4.59 -13.01
C TYR A 97 6.67 -4.28 -14.10
N PRO A 98 5.75 -5.22 -14.41
CA PRO A 98 5.53 -6.51 -13.76
C PRO A 98 6.43 -7.63 -14.33
N LEU A 99 6.95 -8.49 -13.45
CA LEU A 99 7.95 -9.51 -13.81
C LEU A 99 7.46 -10.45 -14.92
N GLN A 100 6.22 -10.91 -14.84
CA GLN A 100 5.62 -11.85 -15.78
C GLN A 100 5.68 -11.37 -17.23
N ASN A 101 5.59 -10.07 -17.48
CA ASN A 101 5.66 -9.49 -18.82
C ASN A 101 7.10 -9.24 -19.29
N ASN A 102 8.06 -9.35 -18.37
CA ASN A 102 9.47 -8.99 -18.54
C ASN A 102 10.43 -10.17 -18.29
N ILE A 103 9.93 -11.41 -18.26
CA ILE A 103 10.75 -12.61 -18.02
C ILE A 103 11.82 -12.83 -19.10
N HIS A 104 11.71 -12.22 -20.27
CA HIS A 104 12.70 -12.30 -21.36
C HIS A 104 14.06 -11.71 -20.97
N HIS A 105 14.12 -10.87 -19.92
CA HIS A 105 15.38 -10.38 -19.36
C HIS A 105 16.16 -11.43 -18.57
N LEU A 106 15.53 -12.56 -18.22
CA LEU A 106 16.14 -13.63 -17.43
C LEU A 106 17.10 -14.51 -18.27
N PRO A 107 18.01 -15.24 -17.61
CA PRO A 107 18.74 -16.33 -18.25
C PRO A 107 17.79 -17.26 -19.01
N LYS A 108 18.23 -17.76 -20.18
CA LYS A 108 17.37 -18.48 -21.12
C LYS A 108 16.70 -19.70 -20.50
N GLU A 109 17.39 -20.38 -19.60
CA GLU A 109 16.92 -21.56 -18.88
C GLU A 109 15.76 -21.19 -17.95
N ILE A 110 15.88 -20.06 -17.23
CA ILE A 110 14.85 -19.56 -16.31
C ILE A 110 13.68 -18.98 -17.10
N TYR A 111 13.95 -18.22 -18.16
CA TYR A 111 12.92 -17.74 -19.08
C TYR A 111 12.08 -18.91 -19.62
N TRP A 112 12.74 -19.98 -20.08
CA TRP A 112 12.08 -21.16 -20.59
C TRP A 112 11.24 -21.86 -19.52
N GLU A 113 11.78 -22.06 -18.31
CA GLU A 113 11.03 -22.65 -17.18
C GLU A 113 9.78 -21.83 -16.82
N CYS A 114 9.90 -20.50 -16.76
CA CYS A 114 8.77 -19.60 -16.55
C CYS A 114 7.73 -19.70 -17.68
N LEU A 115 8.17 -19.67 -18.94
CA LEU A 115 7.28 -19.75 -20.10
C LEU A 115 6.56 -21.11 -20.16
N GLN A 116 7.25 -22.21 -19.87
CA GLN A 116 6.64 -23.54 -19.80
C GLN A 116 5.53 -23.57 -18.75
N GLY A 117 5.80 -23.12 -17.52
CA GLY A 117 4.79 -23.07 -16.46
C GLY A 117 3.57 -22.24 -16.85
N ILE A 118 3.77 -21.11 -17.53
CA ILE A 118 2.68 -20.29 -18.08
C ILE A 118 1.89 -21.04 -19.17
N LEU A 119 2.56 -21.76 -20.07
CA LEU A 119 1.88 -22.52 -21.13
C LEU A 119 1.10 -23.72 -20.58
N ASP A 120 1.59 -24.35 -19.52
CA ASP A 120 0.95 -25.54 -18.94
C ASP A 120 -0.37 -25.18 -18.25
N ILE A 121 -0.43 -24.05 -17.52
CA ILE A 121 -1.69 -23.56 -16.95
C ILE A 121 -2.72 -23.09 -18.00
N GLN A 122 -2.33 -22.90 -19.26
CA GLN A 122 -3.27 -22.60 -20.36
C GLN A 122 -3.85 -23.88 -20.99
N LYS A 123 -3.14 -25.01 -20.88
CA LYS A 123 -3.61 -26.31 -21.39
C LYS A 123 -4.54 -26.97 -20.38
N ASP A 124 -4.19 -26.86 -19.10
CA ASP A 124 -4.97 -27.41 -18.00
C ASP A 124 -5.96 -26.37 -17.50
N PHE A 125 -7.25 -26.53 -17.84
CA PHE A 125 -8.29 -25.73 -17.20
C PHE A 125 -8.38 -26.12 -15.73
N PRO A 126 -8.06 -25.24 -14.77
CA PRO A 126 -8.15 -25.60 -13.36
C PRO A 126 -9.64 -25.72 -12.99
N GLY A 127 -10.14 -26.95 -12.93
CA GLY A 127 -11.51 -27.22 -12.47
C GLY A 127 -11.71 -26.96 -10.98
N LYS A 128 -10.62 -26.68 -10.24
CA LYS A 128 -10.63 -26.50 -8.79
C LYS A 128 -10.22 -25.08 -8.40
N LYS A 129 -11.06 -24.45 -7.58
CA LYS A 129 -10.76 -23.17 -6.93
C LYS A 129 -9.54 -23.33 -5.99
N PRO A 130 -8.54 -22.43 -6.03
CA PRO A 130 -7.40 -22.48 -5.10
C PRO A 130 -7.85 -22.39 -3.64
N ALA A 131 -7.24 -23.18 -2.77
CA ALA A 131 -7.54 -23.21 -1.34
C ALA A 131 -6.84 -22.09 -0.56
N HIS A 132 -5.68 -21.64 -1.03
CA HIS A 132 -4.84 -20.64 -0.39
C HIS A 132 -3.98 -19.89 -1.41
N PHE A 133 -3.24 -18.89 -0.96
CA PHE A 133 -2.46 -17.99 -1.82
C PHE A 133 -1.39 -18.70 -2.64
N GLY A 134 -0.74 -19.73 -2.09
CA GLY A 134 0.25 -20.55 -2.82
C GLY A 134 -0.33 -21.22 -4.08
N GLU A 135 -1.42 -21.97 -3.94
CA GLU A 135 -2.12 -22.60 -5.07
C GLU A 135 -2.64 -21.55 -6.07
N TRP A 136 -3.09 -20.39 -5.57
CA TRP A 136 -3.56 -19.32 -6.46
C TRP A 136 -2.42 -18.77 -7.32
N ILE A 137 -1.22 -18.57 -6.75
CA ILE A 137 -0.04 -18.13 -7.49
C ILE A 137 0.31 -19.14 -8.60
N GLU A 138 0.34 -20.43 -8.27
CA GLU A 138 0.67 -21.48 -9.23
C GLU A 138 -0.38 -21.57 -10.35
N ALA A 139 -1.67 -21.55 -10.00
CA ALA A 139 -2.76 -21.58 -10.97
C ALA A 139 -2.82 -20.33 -11.87
N THR A 140 -2.30 -19.18 -11.41
CA THR A 140 -2.37 -17.90 -12.14
C THR A 140 -1.11 -17.62 -12.95
N PHE A 141 0.07 -17.97 -12.43
CA PHE A 141 1.37 -17.59 -13.02
C PHE A 141 2.22 -18.79 -13.47
N GLY A 142 1.83 -20.02 -13.11
CA GLY A 142 2.59 -21.23 -13.38
C GLY A 142 3.74 -21.45 -12.40
N GLU A 143 4.20 -22.70 -12.32
CA GLU A 143 5.21 -23.13 -11.34
C GLU A 143 6.55 -22.40 -11.47
N GLY A 144 6.99 -22.07 -12.69
CA GLY A 144 8.26 -21.38 -12.91
C GLY A 144 8.30 -19.99 -12.26
N LEU A 145 7.29 -19.15 -12.53
CA LEU A 145 7.18 -17.83 -11.89
C LEU A 145 6.93 -17.94 -10.38
N ALA A 146 6.14 -18.94 -9.96
CA ALA A 146 5.90 -19.23 -8.55
C ALA A 146 7.21 -19.49 -7.81
N LYS A 147 8.04 -20.39 -8.33
CA LYS A 147 9.34 -20.80 -7.78
C LYS A 147 10.35 -19.66 -7.77
N TRP A 148 10.56 -19.00 -8.91
CA TRP A 148 11.67 -18.06 -9.06
C TRP A 148 11.44 -16.72 -8.38
N PHE A 149 10.18 -16.27 -8.27
CA PHE A 149 9.89 -14.95 -7.73
C PHE A 149 8.73 -14.93 -6.75
N LEU A 150 7.54 -15.39 -7.15
CA LEU A 150 6.32 -15.03 -6.43
C LEU A 150 6.25 -15.66 -5.04
N ARG A 151 6.63 -16.93 -4.87
CA ARG A 151 6.72 -17.56 -3.54
C ARG A 151 7.78 -16.93 -2.64
N PRO A 152 9.07 -16.82 -3.04
CA PRO A 152 10.09 -16.24 -2.17
C PRO A 152 9.84 -14.75 -1.89
N TYR A 153 9.36 -13.98 -2.86
CA TYR A 153 9.03 -12.57 -2.68
C TYR A 153 7.89 -12.39 -1.67
N ASN A 154 6.78 -13.13 -1.82
CA ASN A 154 5.66 -13.00 -0.90
C ASN A 154 6.02 -13.48 0.52
N TYR A 155 6.81 -14.54 0.67
CA TYR A 155 7.28 -14.94 2.00
C TYR A 155 8.14 -13.84 2.64
N LYS A 156 9.03 -13.19 1.87
CA LYS A 156 9.85 -12.07 2.36
C LYS A 156 9.03 -10.86 2.78
N VAL A 157 7.95 -10.55 2.06
CA VAL A 157 7.08 -9.40 2.35
C VAL A 157 6.17 -9.68 3.55
N TRP A 158 5.52 -10.85 3.56
CA TRP A 158 4.46 -11.16 4.53
C TRP A 158 4.96 -11.88 5.77
N ALA A 159 6.19 -12.43 5.74
CA ALA A 159 6.75 -13.26 6.79
C ALA A 159 5.81 -14.42 7.22
N GLN A 160 4.99 -14.92 6.28
CA GLN A 160 4.00 -15.97 6.50
C GLN A 160 4.02 -17.00 5.37
N PRO A 161 3.85 -18.30 5.67
CA PRO A 161 3.64 -19.31 4.63
C PRO A 161 2.40 -19.00 3.79
N LEU A 162 2.52 -19.11 2.47
CA LEU A 162 1.46 -18.75 1.53
C LEU A 162 0.24 -19.70 1.63
N GLU A 163 0.46 -20.89 2.18
CA GLU A 163 -0.58 -21.89 2.48
C GLU A 163 -1.48 -21.45 3.65
N GLN A 164 -1.03 -20.49 4.46
CA GLN A 164 -1.80 -19.92 5.59
C GLN A 164 -2.47 -18.59 5.24
N MET A 165 -2.37 -18.16 3.97
CA MET A 165 -2.94 -16.90 3.51
C MET A 165 -4.11 -17.16 2.56
N ASP A 166 -5.21 -16.44 2.75
CA ASP A 166 -6.26 -16.37 1.74
C ASP A 166 -5.75 -15.62 0.49
N TRP A 167 -6.37 -15.83 -0.66
CA TRP A 167 -6.02 -15.17 -1.93
C TRP A 167 -7.05 -14.13 -2.36
N SER A 168 -8.22 -14.07 -1.72
CA SER A 168 -9.33 -13.21 -2.16
C SER A 168 -9.00 -11.70 -2.16
N TRP A 169 -8.01 -11.27 -1.37
CA TRP A 169 -7.55 -9.88 -1.28
C TRP A 169 -6.73 -9.41 -2.49
N VAL A 170 -6.26 -10.33 -3.33
CA VAL A 170 -5.32 -10.02 -4.41
C VAL A 170 -5.99 -9.16 -5.50
N GLY A 171 -7.28 -9.38 -5.79
CA GLY A 171 -8.09 -8.54 -6.69
C GLY A 171 -7.36 -8.05 -7.95
N ASP A 172 -7.50 -6.77 -8.28
CA ASP A 172 -6.82 -6.10 -9.41
C ASP A 172 -5.39 -5.64 -9.09
N ARG A 173 -4.76 -6.15 -8.02
CA ARG A 173 -3.43 -5.67 -7.57
C ARG A 173 -2.26 -6.32 -8.31
N VAL A 174 -2.51 -7.37 -9.10
CA VAL A 174 -1.47 -8.11 -9.82
C VAL A 174 -1.80 -8.18 -11.30
N ALA A 175 -0.80 -7.90 -12.16
CA ALA A 175 -1.01 -7.92 -13.60
C ALA A 175 -1.37 -9.33 -14.08
N PRO A 176 -2.38 -9.48 -14.95
CA PRO A 176 -2.69 -10.78 -15.53
C PRO A 176 -1.55 -11.24 -16.43
N VAL A 177 -1.44 -12.56 -16.62
CA VAL A 177 -0.53 -13.17 -17.58
C VAL A 177 -1.17 -13.15 -18.97
N ASP A 178 -0.44 -12.65 -19.96
CA ASP A 178 -0.82 -12.71 -21.38
C ASP A 178 0.34 -13.32 -22.18
N VAL A 179 0.15 -14.56 -22.62
CA VAL A 179 1.17 -15.33 -23.35
C VAL A 179 1.58 -14.63 -24.65
N ARG A 180 0.63 -14.04 -25.38
CA ARG A 180 0.93 -13.36 -26.65
C ARG A 180 1.80 -12.15 -26.40
N ARG A 181 1.46 -11.35 -25.39
CA ARG A 181 2.25 -10.18 -24.98
C ARG A 181 3.65 -10.57 -24.51
N ILE A 182 3.76 -11.64 -23.71
CA ILE A 182 5.07 -12.14 -23.23
C ILE A 182 5.96 -12.59 -24.40
N LEU A 183 5.39 -13.32 -25.37
CA LEU A 183 6.13 -13.74 -26.57
C LEU A 183 6.51 -12.56 -27.45
N GLU A 184 5.60 -11.59 -27.64
CA GLU A 184 5.89 -10.35 -28.38
C GLU A 184 7.07 -9.61 -27.72
N ASN A 185 7.01 -9.40 -26.41
CA ASN A 185 8.07 -8.74 -25.65
C ASN A 185 9.41 -9.47 -25.78
N ALA A 186 9.40 -10.80 -25.79
CA ALA A 186 10.61 -11.60 -25.97
C ALA A 186 11.17 -11.50 -27.41
N ILE A 187 10.31 -11.55 -28.43
CA ILE A 187 10.72 -11.51 -29.84
C ILE A 187 11.27 -10.14 -30.23
N PHE A 188 10.62 -9.07 -29.76
CA PHE A 188 10.98 -7.70 -30.10
C PHE A 188 11.84 -6.99 -29.03
N GLU A 189 12.26 -7.73 -28.00
CA GLU A 189 13.05 -7.21 -26.87
C GLU A 189 12.43 -5.96 -26.22
N LYS A 190 11.08 -5.94 -26.10
CA LYS A 190 10.32 -4.82 -25.54
C LYS A 190 10.15 -5.01 -24.03
N SER A 191 10.60 -4.01 -23.27
CA SER A 191 10.27 -3.91 -21.85
C SER A 191 8.84 -3.41 -21.66
N ASP A 192 8.10 -4.08 -20.80
CA ASP A 192 6.73 -3.71 -20.45
C ASP A 192 6.74 -2.92 -19.14
N ILE A 193 6.60 -1.61 -19.29
CA ILE A 193 6.66 -0.63 -18.21
C ILE A 193 5.28 -0.02 -18.00
N SER A 194 5.00 0.45 -16.77
CA SER A 194 3.80 1.24 -16.45
C SER A 194 2.47 0.47 -16.32
N TRP A 195 2.46 -0.68 -15.63
CA TRP A 195 1.21 -1.38 -15.27
C TRP A 195 0.64 -0.97 -13.90
N GLY A 196 -0.68 -0.71 -13.83
CA GLY A 196 -1.45 -0.62 -12.56
C GLY A 196 -1.91 0.78 -12.17
N PRO A 197 -2.79 0.90 -11.16
CA PRO A 197 -3.46 2.16 -10.79
C PRO A 197 -2.52 3.22 -10.20
N ASN A 198 -1.33 2.82 -9.78
CA ASN A 198 -0.27 3.70 -9.29
C ASN A 198 0.84 3.94 -10.33
N ALA A 199 0.57 3.75 -11.63
CA ALA A 199 1.52 4.09 -12.69
C ALA A 199 1.93 5.58 -12.64
N MET A 200 1.01 6.44 -12.18
CA MET A 200 1.30 7.79 -11.72
C MET A 200 0.99 7.89 -10.24
N PHE A 201 1.81 8.63 -9.49
CA PHE A 201 1.51 8.99 -8.12
C PHE A 201 2.07 10.37 -7.81
N ARG A 202 1.59 10.96 -6.72
CA ARG A 202 2.15 12.20 -6.18
C ARG A 202 2.77 11.96 -4.80
N PHE A 203 3.74 12.78 -4.45
CA PHE A 203 4.42 12.76 -3.16
C PHE A 203 4.56 14.19 -2.62
N PRO A 204 4.42 14.44 -1.30
CA PRO A 204 4.55 15.79 -0.76
C PRO A 204 5.91 16.41 -1.06
N LEU A 205 5.92 17.66 -1.52
CA LEU A 205 7.15 18.40 -1.83
C LEU A 205 8.04 18.58 -0.58
N HIS A 206 7.43 18.68 0.60
CA HIS A 206 8.12 18.89 1.87
C HIS A 206 7.58 17.98 2.97
N GLY A 207 8.46 17.62 3.91
CA GLY A 207 8.08 16.92 5.15
C GLY A 207 7.61 15.48 4.97
N ALA A 208 7.82 14.90 3.78
CA ALA A 208 7.43 13.56 3.37
C ALA A 208 5.94 13.24 3.62
N THR A 209 5.54 11.96 3.63
CA THR A 209 4.12 11.56 3.72
C THR A 209 3.41 12.11 4.97
N GLY A 210 4.13 12.18 6.08
CA GLY A 210 3.66 12.68 7.37
C GLY A 210 3.24 14.14 7.35
N ASN A 211 3.72 14.94 6.38
CA ASN A 211 3.36 16.34 6.27
C ASN A 211 1.85 16.54 6.02
N ILE A 212 1.25 15.66 5.21
CA ILE A 212 -0.19 15.66 4.93
C ILE A 212 -0.97 15.64 6.24
N TRP A 213 -0.60 14.70 7.13
CA TRP A 213 -1.34 14.42 8.36
C TRP A 213 -1.09 15.44 9.45
N ARG A 214 0.11 16.02 9.52
CA ARG A 214 0.40 17.16 10.40
C ARG A 214 -0.45 18.37 10.02
N ILE A 215 -0.48 18.74 8.74
CA ILE A 215 -1.27 19.88 8.25
C ILE A 215 -2.78 19.63 8.43
N LEU A 216 -3.25 18.40 8.23
CA LEU A 216 -4.65 18.05 8.52
C LEU A 216 -4.97 18.30 9.99
N ALA A 217 -4.13 17.81 10.91
CA ALA A 217 -4.34 18.00 12.34
C ALA A 217 -4.28 19.47 12.76
N GLU A 218 -3.41 20.29 12.16
CA GLU A 218 -3.33 21.75 12.39
C GLU A 218 -4.59 22.51 11.97
N ARG A 219 -5.37 21.96 11.03
CA ARG A 219 -6.64 22.56 10.58
C ARG A 219 -7.86 22.11 11.38
N LEU A 220 -7.69 21.15 12.28
CA LEU A 220 -8.74 20.69 13.18
C LEU A 220 -8.74 21.52 14.47
N PRO A 221 -9.88 21.61 15.19
CA PRO A 221 -9.95 22.32 16.47
C PRO A 221 -8.99 21.71 17.50
N HIS A 222 -7.96 22.46 17.90
CA HIS A 222 -6.89 21.98 18.77
C HIS A 222 -7.38 21.46 20.14
N ASP A 223 -8.45 22.04 20.69
CA ASP A 223 -9.07 21.62 21.95
C ASP A 223 -9.66 20.20 21.89
N LYS A 224 -9.90 19.67 20.68
CA LYS A 224 -10.44 18.33 20.43
C LYS A 224 -9.37 17.30 20.07
N MET A 225 -8.11 17.71 19.99
CA MET A 225 -7.00 16.91 19.47
C MET A 225 -5.99 16.63 20.59
N LEU A 226 -6.08 15.45 21.20
CA LEU A 226 -5.24 15.06 22.33
C LEU A 226 -4.16 14.06 21.91
N VAL A 227 -2.91 14.36 22.23
CA VAL A 227 -1.75 13.45 22.10
C VAL A 227 -1.33 12.91 23.47
N ASN A 228 -0.44 11.92 23.51
CA ASN A 228 0.02 11.28 24.75
C ASN A 228 -1.14 10.67 25.58
N ARG A 229 -2.12 10.10 24.87
CA ARG A 229 -3.31 9.44 25.45
C ARG A 229 -3.24 7.94 25.20
N GLU A 230 -2.51 7.24 26.07
CA GLU A 230 -2.44 5.78 26.06
C GLU A 230 -3.70 5.18 26.70
N LEU A 231 -4.52 4.55 25.89
CA LEU A 231 -5.71 3.83 26.33
C LEU A 231 -5.30 2.62 27.18
N THR A 232 -5.85 2.50 28.39
CA THR A 232 -5.60 1.39 29.32
C THR A 232 -6.83 0.51 29.54
N ASP A 233 -8.03 1.07 29.41
CA ASP A 233 -9.29 0.34 29.55
C ASP A 233 -10.34 0.86 28.55
N LEU A 234 -11.16 -0.06 28.03
CA LEU A 234 -12.30 0.24 27.17
C LEU A 234 -13.44 -0.72 27.49
N SER A 235 -14.57 -0.18 27.92
CA SER A 235 -15.77 -0.94 28.26
C SER A 235 -16.92 -0.58 27.32
N PRO A 236 -17.23 -1.43 26.32
CA PRO A 236 -18.37 -1.20 25.42
C PRO A 236 -19.72 -1.17 26.15
N HIS A 237 -19.85 -1.93 27.23
CA HIS A 237 -21.08 -2.00 28.03
C HIS A 237 -21.37 -0.70 28.78
N THR A 238 -20.35 -0.13 29.42
CA THR A 238 -20.50 1.13 30.18
C THR A 238 -20.26 2.37 29.31
N ARG A 239 -19.76 2.18 28.09
CA ARG A 239 -19.34 3.23 27.14
C ARG A 239 -18.31 4.18 27.77
N LYS A 240 -17.40 3.61 28.55
CA LYS A 240 -16.30 4.31 29.19
C LYS A 240 -14.97 3.79 28.67
N LEU A 241 -13.99 4.66 28.72
CA LEU A 241 -12.59 4.35 28.49
C LEU A 241 -11.76 5.10 29.52
N SER A 242 -10.55 4.60 29.76
CA SER A 242 -9.60 5.24 30.67
C SER A 242 -8.23 5.32 30.00
N PHE A 243 -7.49 6.37 30.32
CA PHE A 243 -6.12 6.59 29.87
C PHE A 243 -5.12 6.36 31.00
N ALA A 244 -3.85 6.17 30.62
CA ALA A 244 -2.75 5.91 31.56
C ALA A 244 -2.50 7.07 32.55
N ASP A 245 -2.92 8.30 32.23
CA ASP A 245 -2.83 9.46 33.12
C ASP A 245 -4.00 9.56 34.13
N GLY A 246 -4.93 8.60 34.08
CA GLY A 246 -6.10 8.53 34.97
C GLY A 246 -7.33 9.28 34.47
N THR A 247 -7.30 9.86 33.26
CA THR A 247 -8.47 10.48 32.61
C THR A 247 -9.42 9.48 31.96
#